data_AF-A0A518AGV9-F1
#
_entry.id   AF-A0A518AGV9-F1
#
_cell.length_a   1.000
_cell.length_b   1.000
_cell.length_c   1.000
_cell.angle_alpha   90.00
_cell.angle_beta   90.00
_cell.angle_gamma   90.00
#
_symmetry.space_group_name_H-M   'P 1'
#
loop_
_entity.id
_entity.type
_entity.pdbx_description
1 polymer ?
#
loop_
_entity_poly.entity_id
_entity_poly.type
_entity_poly.pdbx_seq_one_letter_code
_entity_poly.pdbx_strand_id
1 'polypeptide(L)'
;MVNLLKGAASRELCNRGLHPYQNYVQSGGRPPRMWGEHAWKTYLDSEESVENAIRYVEENPLKEGKPLQGWSFVTPFAGIDKGGWQTYH
;
A
#
# COMPACT_ATOMS: atom_id res chain seq x y z
N MET A 1 9.27 -9.06 3.97
CA MET A 1 8.55 -7.88 4.50
C MET A 1 7.11 -7.79 4.00
N VAL A 2 6.85 -7.54 2.71
CA VAL A 2 5.46 -7.34 2.18
C VAL A 2 4.51 -8.52 2.46
N ASN A 3 4.98 -9.77 2.36
CA ASN A 3 4.15 -10.94 2.64
C ASN A 3 3.67 -11.01 4.10
N LEU A 4 4.49 -10.53 5.05
CA LEU A 4 4.11 -10.50 6.46
C LEU A 4 3.03 -9.44 6.70
N LEU A 5 3.14 -8.27 6.05
CA LEU A 5 2.11 -7.23 6.10
C LEU A 5 0.78 -7.72 5.50
N LYS A 6 0.82 -8.35 4.31
CA LYS A 6 -0.36 -8.96 3.67
C LYS A 6 -1.03 -9.99 4.59
N GLY A 7 -0.23 -10.86 5.23
CA GLY A 7 -0.73 -11.88 6.16
C GLY A 7 -1.36 -11.28 7.42
N ALA A 8 -0.72 -10.28 8.03
CA ALA A 8 -1.24 -9.58 9.21
C ALA A 8 -2.55 -8.84 8.88
N ALA A 9 -2.60 -8.13 7.75
CA ALA A 9 -3.81 -7.45 7.30
C ALA A 9 -4.96 -8.44 7.02
N SER A 10 -4.69 -9.58 6.36
CA SER A 10 -5.70 -10.62 6.15
C SER A 10 -6.26 -11.18 7.47
N ARG A 11 -5.39 -11.44 8.44
CA ARG A 11 -5.83 -11.91 9.77
C ARG A 11 -6.73 -10.88 10.44
N GLU A 12 -6.35 -9.60 10.42
CA GLU A 12 -7.15 -8.53 11.03
C GLU A 12 -8.50 -8.34 10.33
N LEU A 13 -8.52 -8.39 9.00
CA LEU A 13 -9.76 -8.33 8.24
C LEU A 13 -10.71 -9.50 8.56
N CYS A 14 -10.19 -10.72 8.75
CA CYS A 14 -10.99 -11.86 9.19
C CYS A 14 -11.53 -11.65 10.61
N ASN A 15 -10.70 -11.19 11.55
CA ASN A 15 -11.12 -10.94 12.94
C ASN A 15 -12.26 -9.90 13.01
N ARG A 16 -12.21 -8.90 12.13
CA ARG A 16 -13.22 -7.84 12.05
C ARG A 16 -14.44 -8.21 11.20
N GLY A 17 -14.47 -9.39 10.58
CA GLY A 17 -15.53 -9.80 9.67
C GLY A 17 -15.59 -8.98 8.36
N LEU A 18 -14.47 -8.37 7.98
CA LEU A 18 -14.33 -7.47 6.81
C LEU A 18 -13.61 -8.12 5.63
N HIS A 19 -13.13 -9.35 5.75
CA HIS A 19 -12.40 -9.99 4.66
C HIS A 19 -13.36 -10.32 3.50
N PRO A 20 -13.11 -9.80 2.28
CA PRO A 20 -14.07 -9.85 1.18
C PRO A 20 -14.45 -11.28 0.77
N TYR A 21 -13.51 -12.22 0.95
CA TYR A 21 -13.73 -13.63 0.63
C TYR A 21 -13.99 -14.55 1.84
N GLN A 22 -14.33 -14.01 3.00
CA GLN A 22 -14.53 -14.84 4.21
C GLN A 22 -15.63 -15.90 4.05
N ASN A 23 -16.66 -15.59 3.25
CA ASN A 23 -17.79 -16.50 3.00
C ASN A 23 -17.46 -17.61 1.99
N TYR A 24 -16.28 -17.57 1.35
CA TYR A 24 -15.81 -18.59 0.41
C TYR A 24 -14.77 -19.53 1.04
N VAL A 25 -14.65 -19.51 2.37
CA VAL A 25 -13.80 -20.43 3.11
C VAL A 25 -14.35 -21.85 2.96
N GLN A 26 -13.54 -22.74 2.40
CA GLN A 26 -13.83 -24.17 2.43
C GLN A 26 -13.70 -24.70 3.87
N SER A 27 -14.41 -25.77 4.20
CA SER A 27 -14.43 -26.33 5.57
C SER A 27 -13.01 -26.50 6.15
N GLY A 28 -12.73 -25.83 7.27
CA GLY A 28 -11.42 -25.83 7.95
C GLY A 28 -10.30 -25.05 7.25
N GLY A 29 -10.60 -24.35 6.15
CA GLY A 29 -9.63 -23.68 5.29
C GLY A 29 -9.37 -22.20 5.62
N ARG A 30 -8.50 -21.60 4.82
CA ARG A 30 -8.27 -20.14 4.79
C ARG A 30 -9.08 -19.51 3.66
N PRO A 31 -9.47 -18.24 3.76
CA PRO A 31 -10.15 -17.57 2.65
C PRO A 31 -9.23 -17.48 1.42
N PRO A 32 -9.81 -17.41 0.20
CA PRO A 32 -9.08 -17.11 -1.02
C PRO A 32 -8.20 -15.86 -0.89
N ARG A 33 -7.08 -15.84 -1.62
CA ARG A 33 -6.15 -14.71 -1.62
C ARG A 33 -6.83 -13.46 -2.22
N MET A 34 -6.84 -12.36 -1.47
CA MET A 34 -7.31 -11.05 -1.96
C MET A 34 -6.18 -10.14 -2.48
N TRP A 35 -4.93 -10.54 -2.27
CA TRP A 35 -3.76 -9.78 -2.66
C TRP A 35 -3.18 -10.32 -3.97
N GLY A 36 -2.67 -9.44 -4.83
CA GLY A 36 -1.80 -9.85 -5.94
C GLY A 36 -0.59 -10.64 -5.42
N GLU A 37 -0.11 -11.59 -6.21
CA GLU A 37 0.99 -12.48 -5.82
C GLU A 37 2.29 -11.71 -5.58
N HIS A 38 2.64 -10.85 -6.52
CA HIS A 38 3.84 -10.03 -6.46
C HIS A 38 3.58 -8.66 -5.84
N ALA A 39 4.66 -7.89 -5.68
CA ALA A 39 4.59 -6.49 -5.29
C ALA A 39 5.60 -5.73 -6.13
N TRP A 40 5.21 -4.55 -6.62
CA TRP A 40 6.12 -3.61 -7.24
C TRP A 40 6.92 -2.90 -6.14
N LYS A 41 8.22 -2.74 -6.33
CA LYS A 41 9.09 -1.94 -5.45
C LYS A 41 9.91 -0.96 -6.28
N THR A 42 9.85 0.32 -5.91
CA THR A 42 10.69 1.38 -6.46
C THR A 42 11.42 2.06 -5.30
N TYR A 43 12.69 2.39 -5.49
CA TYR A 43 13.46 3.18 -4.53
C TYR A 43 13.43 4.64 -5.00
N LEU A 44 13.05 5.54 -4.09
CA LEU A 44 12.97 6.98 -4.33
C LEU A 44 14.03 7.63 -3.44
N ASP A 45 15.01 8.28 -4.07
CA ASP A 45 16.26 8.73 -3.44
C ASP A 45 16.43 10.25 -3.44
N SER A 46 15.44 10.99 -3.94
CA SER A 46 15.41 12.44 -3.96
C SER A 46 14.01 12.98 -3.66
N GLU A 47 13.93 14.20 -3.12
CA GLU A 47 12.64 14.87 -2.90
C GLU A 47 11.82 14.96 -4.19
N GLU A 48 12.46 15.32 -5.31
CA GLU A 48 11.81 15.37 -6.63
C GLU A 48 11.22 14.02 -7.03
N SER A 49 11.94 12.91 -6.82
CA SER A 49 11.43 11.56 -7.12
C SER A 49 10.20 11.20 -6.28
N VAL A 50 10.15 11.66 -5.02
CA VAL A 50 9.01 11.44 -4.11
C VAL A 50 7.80 12.27 -4.57
N GLU A 51 8.00 13.56 -4.86
CA GLU A 51 6.94 14.45 -5.35
C GLU A 51 6.33 13.96 -6.67
N ASN A 52 7.18 13.50 -7.60
CA ASN A 52 6.73 12.91 -8.85
C ASN A 52 5.91 11.63 -8.64
N ALA A 53 6.32 10.78 -7.70
CA ALA A 53 5.57 9.56 -7.35
C ALA A 53 4.22 9.87 -6.67
N ILE A 54 4.16 10.87 -5.79
CA ILE A 54 2.91 11.34 -5.18
C ILE A 54 1.94 11.80 -6.26
N ARG A 55 2.39 12.68 -7.17
CA ARG A 55 1.57 13.16 -8.28
C ARG A 55 1.07 12.00 -9.16
N TYR A 56 1.92 11.01 -9.44
CA TYR A 56 1.50 9.82 -10.18
C TYR A 56 0.36 9.06 -9.49
N VAL A 57 0.44 8.86 -8.17
CA VAL A 57 -0.60 8.16 -7.39
C VAL A 57 -1.91 8.95 -7.38
N GLU A 58 -1.84 10.27 -7.21
CA GLU A 58 -3.01 11.16 -7.21
C GLU A 58 -3.71 11.20 -8.58
N GLU A 59 -2.94 11.20 -9.67
CA GLU A 59 -3.48 11.24 -11.03
C GLU A 59 -3.98 9.88 -11.54
N ASN A 60 -3.50 8.75 -10.99
CA ASN A 60 -3.84 7.43 -11.51
C ASN A 60 -5.36 7.15 -11.56
N PRO A 61 -6.18 7.52 -10.55
CA PRO A 61 -7.62 7.42 -10.64
C PRO A 61 -8.19 8.11 -11.89
N LEU A 62 -7.73 9.32 -12.22
CA LEU A 62 -8.20 10.06 -13.40
C LEU A 62 -7.86 9.32 -14.70
N LYS A 63 -6.65 8.75 -14.78
CA LYS A 63 -6.21 7.93 -15.92
C LYS A 63 -7.04 6.66 -16.09
N GLU A 64 -7.57 6.13 -14.99
CA GLU A 64 -8.50 4.99 -14.96
C GLU A 64 -9.98 5.39 -15.12
N GLY A 65 -10.29 6.68 -15.34
CA GLY A 65 -11.67 7.17 -15.47
C GLY A 65 -12.44 7.24 -14.15
N LYS A 66 -11.74 7.22 -13.02
CA LYS A 66 -12.30 7.33 -11.67
C LYS A 66 -12.16 8.77 -11.13
N PRO A 67 -13.02 9.19 -10.19
CA PRO A 67 -12.85 10.47 -9.49
C PRO A 67 -11.53 10.53 -8.73
N LEU A 68 -11.00 11.75 -8.53
CA LEU A 68 -9.86 12.00 -7.67
C LEU A 68 -10.16 11.48 -6.25
N GLN A 69 -9.18 10.82 -5.63
CA GLN A 69 -9.36 10.16 -4.33
C GLN A 69 -8.56 10.87 -3.25
N GLY A 70 -9.19 11.05 -2.09
CA GLY A 70 -8.54 11.51 -0.87
C GLY A 70 -8.78 10.49 0.25
N TRP A 71 -7.74 10.17 1.02
CA TRP A 71 -7.81 9.17 2.08
C TRP A 71 -7.43 9.79 3.42
N SER A 72 -8.31 9.68 4.41
CA SER A 72 -8.11 10.25 5.75
C SER A 72 -6.95 9.64 6.54
N PHE A 73 -6.46 8.48 6.11
CA PHE A 73 -5.34 7.77 6.74
C PHE A 73 -3.98 8.05 6.08
N VAL A 74 -3.95 8.85 5.01
CA VAL A 74 -2.71 9.25 4.35
C VAL A 74 -2.21 10.55 4.98
N THR A 75 -0.91 10.60 5.28
CA THR A 75 -0.24 11.79 5.81
C THR A 75 0.49 12.52 4.66
N PRO A 76 0.38 13.86 4.56
CA PRO A 76 1.13 14.62 3.57
C PRO A 76 2.64 14.43 3.72
N PHE A 77 3.36 14.42 2.60
CA PHE A 77 4.81 14.35 2.59
C PHE A 77 5.41 15.65 3.14
N ALA A 78 6.31 15.53 4.12
CA ALA A 78 6.89 16.67 4.85
C ALA A 78 8.31 17.06 4.38
N GLY A 79 8.78 16.49 3.26
CA GLY A 79 10.17 16.61 2.81
C GLY A 79 11.08 15.54 3.42
N ILE A 80 12.32 15.46 2.91
CA ILE A 80 13.35 14.59 3.47
C ILE A 80 14.15 15.39 4.49
N ASP A 81 14.33 14.85 5.70
CA ASP A 81 15.18 15.50 6.70
C ASP A 81 16.62 15.62 6.18
N LYS A 82 17.11 16.85 6.09
CA LYS A 82 18.44 17.19 5.58
C LYS A 82 19.56 16.81 6.57
N GLY A 83 19.22 16.55 7.84
CA GLY A 83 20.16 16.17 8.90
C GLY A 83 20.34 14.66 9.11
N GLY A 84 19.58 13.81 8.41
CA GLY A 84 19.46 12.38 8.73
C GLY A 84 20.29 11.40 7.89
N TRP A 85 21.08 11.87 6.91
CA TRP A 85 21.78 10.97 5.99
C TRP A 85 23.12 10.48 6.57
N GLN A 86 23.16 9.22 7.03
CA GLN A 86 24.40 8.44 7.02
C GLN A 86 24.57 7.85 5.61
N THR A 87 25.39 8.49 4.79
CA THR A 87 25.91 7.89 3.56
C THR A 87 26.92 6.81 3.95
N TYR A 88 26.63 5.55 3.65
CA TYR A 88 27.64 4.50 3.64
C TYR A 88 28.51 4.75 2.40
N HIS A 89 29.71 5.29 2.61
CA HIS A 89 30.77 5.34 1.59
C HIS A 89 31.43 3.97 1.44
#